data_AF-A0A849PM13-F1
#
_entry.id   AF-A0A849PM13-F1
#
_cell.length_a   1.000
_cell.length_b   1.000
_cell.length_c   1.000
_cell.angle_alpha   90.00
_cell.angle_beta   90.00
_cell.angle_gamma   90.00
#
_symmetry.space_group_name_H-M   'P 1'
#
loop_
_entity.id
_entity.type
_entity.pdbx_description
1 polymer ?
#
loop_
_entity_poly.entity_id
_entity_poly.type
_entity_poly.pdbx_seq_one_letter_code
_entity_poly.pdbx_strand_id
1 'polypeptide(L)'
;MSLISVAVIGVLTSIAVFGIKTGAGCGLSSIRKRDTLYVAAGYLVISIFIGYLITLFSIDLMEGLLNLGLAFHTMLALALIAAGVYTTRKWNSGCDVTKRTFAILSLPCPVCLAAIFIACSILASHIGLGGIAIGIIIGVTFSVFVILSSLFFRRLGKTPAALGDAMIFIGLFYILGALLMPAYMKTKQLEITSGNFDLAGTVVPLIALLFIIAIGFAIDRTEGR
;
A
#
# COMPACT_ATOMS: atom_id res chain seq x y z
N MET A 1 -7.93 -22.33 10.72
CA MET A 1 -7.07 -21.17 11.09
C MET A 1 -7.85 -20.30 12.06
N SER A 2 -7.23 -19.81 13.13
CA SER A 2 -7.91 -18.85 14.02
C SER A 2 -8.05 -17.50 13.33
N LEU A 3 -9.10 -16.74 13.69
CA LEU A 3 -9.36 -15.39 13.16
C LEU A 3 -8.15 -14.46 13.33
N ILE A 4 -7.38 -14.69 14.40
CA ILE A 4 -6.16 -13.98 14.75
C ILE A 4 -5.05 -14.25 13.73
N SER A 5 -4.81 -15.51 13.37
CA SER A 5 -3.79 -15.83 12.35
C SER A 5 -4.13 -15.18 11.00
N VAL A 6 -5.41 -15.13 10.63
CA VAL A 6 -5.87 -14.45 9.41
C VAL A 6 -5.61 -12.95 9.48
N ALA A 7 -5.91 -12.31 10.62
CA ALA A 7 -5.64 -10.89 10.83
C ALA A 7 -4.13 -10.58 10.75
N VAL A 8 -3.29 -11.35 11.44
CA VAL A 8 -1.83 -11.17 11.42
C VAL A 8 -1.25 -11.33 10.02
N ILE A 9 -1.68 -12.34 9.27
CA ILE A 9 -1.25 -12.55 7.89
C ILE A 9 -1.69 -11.38 7.00
N GLY A 10 -2.93 -10.90 7.14
CA GLY A 10 -3.44 -9.77 6.36
C GLY A 10 -2.64 -8.48 6.62
N VAL A 11 -2.25 -8.26 7.87
CA VAL A 11 -1.41 -7.11 8.26
C VAL A 11 -0.03 -7.21 7.66
N LEU A 12 0.66 -8.34 7.86
CA LEU A 12 2.01 -8.55 7.33
C LEU A 12 2.03 -8.43 5.80
N THR A 13 1.00 -8.96 5.14
CA THR A 13 0.82 -8.83 3.69
C THR A 13 0.63 -7.36 3.29
N SER A 14 -0.17 -6.59 4.02
CA SER A 14 -0.38 -5.17 3.75
C SER A 14 0.92 -4.38 3.91
N ILE A 15 1.69 -4.62 4.98
CA ILE A 15 3.01 -4.02 5.22
C ILE A 15 3.95 -4.34 4.06
N ALA A 16 3.96 -5.59 3.60
CA ALA A 16 4.79 -6.02 2.47
C ALA A 16 4.42 -5.25 1.19
N VAL A 17 3.13 -5.17 0.85
CA VAL A 17 2.64 -4.44 -0.34
C VAL A 17 3.02 -2.96 -0.27
N PHE A 18 2.87 -2.31 0.89
CA PHE A 18 3.27 -0.92 1.07
C PHE A 18 4.79 -0.74 0.96
N GLY A 19 5.57 -1.64 1.55
CA GLY A 19 7.02 -1.63 1.46
C GLY A 19 7.50 -1.79 0.01
N ILE A 20 6.87 -2.67 -0.77
CA ILE A 20 7.14 -2.87 -2.20
C ILE A 20 6.87 -1.59 -2.99
N LYS A 21 5.75 -0.90 -2.76
CA LYS A 21 5.43 0.38 -3.40
C LYS A 21 6.48 1.44 -3.09
N THR A 22 6.80 1.64 -1.81
CA THR A 22 7.77 2.64 -1.38
C THR A 22 9.17 2.33 -1.94
N GLY A 23 9.55 1.05 -1.96
CA GLY A 23 10.81 0.63 -2.56
C GLY A 23 10.84 0.73 -4.08
N ALA A 24 9.71 0.54 -4.78
CA ALA A 24 9.59 0.83 -6.21
C ALA A 24 9.89 2.30 -6.50
N GLY A 25 9.30 3.22 -5.72
CA GLY A 25 9.60 4.65 -5.81
C GLY A 25 11.08 4.97 -5.57
N CYS A 26 11.68 4.36 -4.56
CA CYS A 26 13.09 4.54 -4.25
C CYS A 26 14.03 3.88 -5.27
N GLY A 27 13.59 2.81 -5.93
CA GLY A 27 14.39 1.98 -6.83
C GLY A 27 14.43 2.49 -8.26
N LEU A 28 13.29 2.99 -8.75
CA LEU A 28 13.13 3.56 -10.10
C LEU A 28 13.56 5.03 -10.17
N SER A 29 13.66 5.72 -9.03
CA SER A 29 14.15 7.10 -8.96
C SER A 29 15.68 7.20 -9.05
N SER A 30 16.19 8.36 -9.46
CA SER A 30 17.63 8.65 -9.53
C SER A 30 18.30 8.92 -8.16
N ILE A 31 17.64 8.56 -7.05
CA ILE A 31 18.17 8.72 -5.69
C ILE A 31 19.30 7.74 -5.33
N ARG A 32 20.17 8.15 -4.40
CA ARG A 32 21.29 7.32 -3.94
C ARG A 32 20.79 6.23 -2.99
N LYS A 33 21.54 5.13 -2.85
CA LYS A 33 21.21 4.05 -1.91
C LYS A 33 21.12 4.55 -0.46
N ARG A 34 21.90 5.59 -0.12
CA ARG A 34 21.87 6.27 1.18
C ARG A 34 20.51 6.92 1.44
N ASP A 35 19.92 7.56 0.43
CA ASP A 35 18.62 8.23 0.57
C ASP A 35 17.50 7.21 0.80
N THR A 36 17.57 6.05 0.13
CA THR A 36 16.67 4.91 0.40
C THR A 36 16.78 4.41 1.84
N LEU A 37 18.00 4.38 2.40
CA LEU A 37 18.22 4.01 3.80
C LEU A 37 17.60 5.04 4.76
N TYR A 38 17.70 6.33 4.46
CA TYR A 38 17.04 7.38 5.27
C TYR A 38 15.52 7.27 5.25
N VAL A 39 14.94 6.96 4.08
CA VAL A 39 13.50 6.69 3.97
C VAL A 39 13.11 5.51 4.85
N ALA A 40 13.79 4.36 4.72
CA ALA A 40 13.53 3.17 5.53
C ALA A 40 13.67 3.45 7.03
N ALA A 41 14.75 4.13 7.45
CA ALA A 41 14.97 4.52 8.84
C ALA A 41 13.87 5.46 9.36
N GLY A 42 13.42 6.42 8.54
CA GLY A 42 12.30 7.31 8.87
C GLY A 42 11.02 6.52 9.15
N TYR A 43 10.71 5.52 8.32
CA TYR A 43 9.56 4.65 8.55
C TYR A 43 9.69 3.79 9.81
N LEU A 44 10.88 3.31 10.12
CA LEU A 44 11.13 2.57 11.37
C LEU A 44 10.87 3.46 12.59
N VAL A 45 11.37 4.70 12.58
CA VAL A 45 11.15 5.66 13.67
C VAL A 45 9.66 6.01 13.79
N ILE A 46 8.98 6.29 12.68
CA ILE A 46 7.53 6.56 12.65
C ILE A 46 6.75 5.38 13.22
N SER A 47 7.10 4.14 12.85
CA SER A 47 6.44 2.93 13.35
C SER A 47 6.61 2.75 14.86
N ILE A 48 7.80 3.01 15.40
CA ILE A 48 8.04 2.97 16.84
C ILE A 48 7.27 4.08 17.56
N PHE A 49 7.28 5.30 17.02
CA PHE A 49 6.56 6.43 17.58
C PHE A 49 5.05 6.17 17.62
N ILE A 50 4.49 5.64 16.53
CA ILE A 50 3.07 5.27 16.49
C ILE A 50 2.81 4.13 17.48
N GLY A 51 3.64 3.08 17.49
CA GLY A 51 3.55 1.97 18.46
C GLY A 51 3.52 2.43 19.91
N TYR A 52 4.27 3.49 20.24
CA TYR A 52 4.22 4.15 21.54
C TYR A 52 2.91 4.91 21.75
N LEU A 53 2.45 5.71 20.78
CA LEU A 53 1.19 6.46 20.89
C LEU A 53 -0.05 5.56 21.07
N ILE A 54 -0.04 4.33 20.53
CA ILE A 54 -1.11 3.33 20.74
C ILE A 54 -1.34 3.04 22.22
N THR A 55 -0.29 3.08 23.02
CA THR A 55 -0.40 2.80 24.46
C THR A 55 -0.97 3.98 25.26
N LEU A 56 -1.07 5.17 24.64
CA LEU A 56 -1.49 6.41 25.30
C LEU A 56 -2.88 6.91 24.86
N PHE A 57 -3.33 6.58 23.64
CA PHE A 57 -4.57 7.10 23.06
C PHE A 57 -5.64 6.00 22.89
N SER A 58 -6.90 6.33 23.24
CA SER A 58 -8.06 5.45 23.09
C SER A 58 -8.55 5.33 21.64
N ILE A 59 -9.30 4.26 21.37
CA ILE A 59 -9.74 3.81 20.04
C ILE A 59 -10.66 4.85 19.34
N ASP A 60 -11.35 5.72 20.09
CA ASP A 60 -12.35 6.66 19.57
C ASP A 60 -11.76 7.77 18.68
N LEU A 61 -10.51 8.21 18.92
CA LEU A 61 -9.83 9.17 18.02
C LEU A 61 -9.54 8.53 16.64
N MET A 62 -9.51 7.20 16.57
CA MET A 62 -9.14 6.45 15.36
C MET A 62 -10.26 6.43 14.33
N GLU A 63 -11.53 6.35 14.73
CA GLU A 63 -12.66 6.39 13.79
C GLU A 63 -12.75 7.71 13.04
N GLY A 64 -12.52 8.83 13.72
CA GLY A 64 -12.39 10.14 13.09
C GLY A 64 -11.22 10.20 12.10
N LEU A 65 -10.10 9.56 12.44
CA LEU A 65 -8.92 9.46 11.58
C LEU A 65 -9.14 8.53 10.37
N LEU A 66 -9.97 7.49 10.49
CA LEU A 66 -10.34 6.59 9.40
C LEU A 66 -11.21 7.30 8.35
N ASN A 67 -12.19 8.10 8.78
CA ASN A 67 -13.00 8.92 7.86
C ASN A 67 -12.16 9.98 7.14
N LEU A 68 -11.24 10.64 7.87
CA LEU A 68 -10.26 11.54 7.26
C LEU A 68 -9.29 10.77 6.34
N GLY A 69 -9.00 9.52 6.68
CA GLY A 69 -8.11 8.61 5.97
C GLY A 69 -8.58 8.34 4.54
N LEU A 70 -9.88 8.12 4.32
CA LEU A 70 -10.46 7.97 2.98
C LEU A 70 -10.26 9.23 2.11
N ALA A 71 -10.46 10.42 2.69
CA ALA A 71 -10.22 11.68 1.99
C ALA A 71 -8.74 11.83 1.61
N PHE A 72 -7.83 11.58 2.56
CA PHE A 72 -6.39 11.61 2.31
C PHE A 72 -5.92 10.55 1.30
N HIS A 73 -6.52 9.36 1.31
CA HIS A 73 -6.22 8.31 0.34
C HIS A 73 -6.59 8.75 -1.08
N THR A 74 -7.76 9.38 -1.22
CA THR A 74 -8.25 9.92 -2.50
C THR A 74 -7.38 11.09 -2.98
N MET A 75 -7.01 12.00 -2.08
CA MET A 75 -6.10 13.11 -2.37
C MET A 75 -4.72 12.60 -2.82
N LEU A 76 -4.17 11.60 -2.13
CA LEU A 76 -2.91 10.96 -2.49
C LEU A 76 -3.00 10.27 -3.84
N ALA A 77 -4.13 9.62 -4.15
CA ALA A 77 -4.36 9.00 -5.45
C ALA A 77 -4.30 10.02 -6.59
N LEU A 78 -4.98 11.16 -6.44
CA LEU A 78 -4.90 12.27 -7.41
C LEU A 78 -3.48 12.82 -7.54
N ALA A 79 -2.79 13.03 -6.41
CA ALA A 79 -1.42 13.51 -6.40
C ALA A 79 -0.46 12.55 -7.11
N LEU A 80 -0.66 11.23 -6.96
CA LEU A 80 0.13 10.21 -7.64
C LEU A 80 -0.10 10.21 -9.15
N ILE A 81 -1.35 10.33 -9.60
CA ILE A 81 -1.66 10.42 -11.04
C ILE A 81 -1.04 11.69 -11.62
N ALA A 82 -1.26 12.85 -10.98
CA ALA A 82 -0.72 14.12 -11.43
C ALA A 82 0.81 14.12 -11.49
N ALA A 83 1.46 13.60 -10.45
CA ALA A 83 2.92 13.50 -10.38
C ALA A 83 3.47 12.46 -11.35
N GLY A 84 2.75 11.36 -11.60
CA GLY A 84 3.11 10.35 -12.60
C GLY A 84 3.08 10.92 -14.02
N VAL A 85 1.97 11.56 -14.41
CA VAL A 85 1.83 12.25 -15.71
C VAL A 85 2.90 13.34 -15.87
N TYR A 86 3.15 14.13 -14.81
CA TYR A 86 4.20 15.14 -14.82
C TYR A 86 5.59 14.53 -15.01
N THR A 87 5.90 13.43 -14.33
CA THR A 87 7.18 12.72 -14.44
C THR A 87 7.39 12.21 -15.87
N THR A 88 6.40 11.54 -16.45
CA THR A 88 6.49 10.99 -17.81
C THR A 88 6.62 12.10 -18.86
N ARG A 89 5.82 13.18 -18.75
CA ARG A 89 5.90 14.31 -19.69
C ARG A 89 7.25 15.03 -19.62
N LYS A 90 7.76 15.29 -18.41
CA LYS A 90 9.02 16.03 -18.23
C LYS A 90 10.23 15.21 -18.64
N TRP A 91 10.17 13.89 -18.45
CA TRP A 91 11.16 12.96 -18.98
C TRP A 91 11.21 12.97 -20.50
N ASN A 92 10.06 12.99 -21.18
CA ASN A 92 9.99 13.12 -22.65
C ASN A 92 10.57 14.45 -23.16
N SER A 93 10.62 15.49 -22.32
CA SER A 93 11.32 16.75 -22.60
C SER A 93 12.81 16.74 -22.20
N GLY A 94 13.38 15.59 -21.84
CA GLY A 94 14.80 15.42 -21.49
C GLY A 94 15.18 15.81 -20.06
N CYS A 95 14.21 16.09 -19.18
CA CYS A 95 14.47 16.54 -17.80
C CYS A 95 14.08 15.47 -16.77
N ASP A 96 15.04 15.02 -15.95
CA ASP A 96 14.78 14.10 -14.83
C ASP A 96 14.24 14.86 -13.59
N VAL A 97 12.97 14.63 -13.24
CA VAL A 97 12.31 15.16 -12.04
C VAL A 97 12.02 14.09 -10.97
N THR A 98 12.52 12.86 -11.16
CA THR A 98 12.23 11.71 -10.29
C THR A 98 12.65 11.93 -8.84
N LYS A 99 13.66 12.77 -8.58
CA LYS A 99 14.09 13.14 -7.22
C LYS A 99 13.06 13.95 -6.44
N ARG A 100 12.12 14.61 -7.11
CA ARG A 100 11.03 15.34 -6.43
C ARG A 100 9.77 14.50 -6.38
N THR A 101 9.47 13.78 -7.46
CA THR A 101 8.21 13.03 -7.57
C THR A 101 8.21 11.71 -6.81
N PHE A 102 9.39 11.10 -6.54
CA PHE A 102 9.46 9.90 -5.69
C PHE A 102 8.91 10.15 -4.28
N ALA A 103 9.08 11.37 -3.75
CA ALA A 103 8.64 11.71 -2.41
C ALA A 103 7.14 11.47 -2.25
N ILE A 104 6.34 11.86 -3.26
CA ILE A 104 4.88 11.69 -3.29
C ILE A 104 4.52 10.20 -3.27
N LEU A 105 5.29 9.36 -3.97
CA LEU A 105 5.09 7.91 -3.96
C LEU A 105 5.49 7.26 -2.62
N SER A 106 6.51 7.79 -1.96
CA SER A 106 6.99 7.35 -0.65
C SER A 106 6.32 8.06 0.53
N LEU A 107 5.24 8.82 0.35
CA LEU A 107 4.54 9.39 1.50
C LEU A 107 3.71 8.30 2.21
N PRO A 108 3.84 8.14 3.54
CA PRO A 108 2.94 7.27 4.30
C PRO A 108 1.51 7.79 4.15
N CYS A 109 0.58 6.91 3.78
CA CYS A 109 -0.82 7.25 3.79
C CYS A 109 -1.38 7.09 5.22
N PRO A 110 -2.24 7.98 5.73
CA PRO A 110 -2.81 7.85 7.08
C PRO A 110 -3.61 6.55 7.25
N VAL A 111 -4.19 6.03 6.16
CA VAL A 111 -4.86 4.71 6.13
C VAL A 111 -3.87 3.57 6.43
N CYS A 112 -2.66 3.66 5.89
CA CYS A 112 -1.59 2.67 6.11
C CYS A 112 -1.20 2.64 7.59
N LEU A 113 -1.13 3.82 8.22
CA LEU A 113 -0.83 3.98 9.63
C LEU A 113 -1.98 3.47 10.52
N ALA A 114 -3.24 3.73 10.15
CA ALA A 114 -4.41 3.22 10.86
C ALA A 114 -4.52 1.68 10.75
N ALA A 115 -4.21 1.10 9.58
CA ALA A 115 -4.16 -0.34 9.40
C ALA A 115 -3.06 -0.99 10.26
N ILE A 116 -1.87 -0.37 10.32
CA ILE A 116 -0.79 -0.77 11.22
C ILE A 116 -1.23 -0.66 12.68
N PHE A 117 -1.96 0.41 13.05
CA PHE A 117 -2.45 0.59 14.40
C PHE A 117 -3.44 -0.51 14.81
N ILE A 118 -4.47 -0.78 14.00
CA ILE A 118 -5.46 -1.82 14.25
C ILE A 118 -4.78 -3.19 14.38
N ALA A 119 -3.80 -3.44 13.52
CA ALA A 119 -2.98 -4.63 13.59
C ALA A 119 -2.23 -4.77 14.92
N CYS A 120 -1.56 -3.69 15.34
CA CYS A 120 -0.84 -3.64 16.59
C CYS A 120 -1.76 -3.88 17.78
N SER A 121 -2.94 -3.28 17.79
CA SER A 121 -3.92 -3.43 18.88
C SER A 121 -4.41 -4.87 19.01
N ILE A 122 -4.70 -5.54 17.88
CA ILE A 122 -5.08 -6.97 17.87
C ILE A 122 -3.90 -7.84 18.32
N LEU A 123 -2.67 -7.51 17.94
CA LEU A 123 -1.51 -8.30 18.33
C LEU A 123 -1.16 -8.11 19.82
N ALA A 124 -1.29 -6.89 20.34
CA ALA A 124 -1.03 -6.54 21.74
C ALA A 124 -1.99 -7.27 22.69
N SER A 125 -3.28 -7.35 22.33
CA SER A 125 -4.29 -8.03 23.15
C SER A 125 -4.10 -9.54 23.24
N HIS A 126 -3.34 -10.16 22.32
CA HIS A 126 -3.16 -11.61 22.26
C HIS A 126 -1.78 -12.11 22.65
N ILE A 127 -0.72 -11.33 22.41
CA ILE A 127 0.66 -11.75 22.73
C ILE A 127 1.18 -11.06 24.01
N GLY A 128 0.43 -10.11 24.58
CA GLY A 128 0.86 -9.38 25.79
C GLY A 128 2.14 -8.55 25.59
N LEU A 129 2.58 -8.36 24.34
CA LEU A 129 3.72 -7.51 24.00
C LEU A 129 3.31 -6.04 24.10
N GLY A 130 4.18 -5.22 24.70
CA GLY A 130 3.99 -3.77 24.73
C GLY A 130 4.01 -3.14 23.34
N GLY A 131 3.28 -2.03 23.16
CA GLY A 131 3.11 -1.36 21.85
C GLY A 131 4.43 -0.95 21.17
N ILE A 132 5.48 -0.64 21.94
CA ILE A 132 6.82 -0.34 21.42
C ILE A 132 7.42 -1.57 20.70
N ALA A 133 7.30 -2.77 21.29
CA ALA A 133 7.85 -3.99 20.71
C ALA A 133 7.18 -4.31 19.36
N ILE A 134 5.87 -4.08 19.27
CA ILE A 134 5.12 -4.27 18.03
C ILE A 134 5.52 -3.23 16.98
N GLY A 135 5.66 -1.96 17.40
CA GLY A 135 6.16 -0.89 16.52
C GLY A 135 7.53 -1.20 15.93
N ILE A 136 8.42 -1.83 16.69
CA ILE A 136 9.73 -2.32 16.22
C ILE A 136 9.56 -3.44 15.18
N ILE A 137 8.76 -4.46 15.47
CA ILE A 137 8.54 -5.61 14.56
C ILE A 137 8.03 -5.12 13.20
N ILE A 138 7.02 -4.24 13.21
CA ILE A 138 6.44 -3.68 11.99
C ILE A 138 7.43 -2.78 11.26
N GLY A 139 8.12 -1.90 11.99
CA GLY A 139 9.09 -0.97 11.41
C GLY A 139 10.27 -1.69 10.74
N VAL A 140 10.77 -2.76 11.36
CA VAL A 140 11.83 -3.61 10.80
C VAL A 140 11.32 -4.34 9.57
N THR A 141 10.14 -4.96 9.64
CA THR A 141 9.52 -5.67 8.51
C THR A 141 9.36 -4.74 7.31
N PHE A 142 8.80 -3.56 7.52
CA PHE A 142 8.62 -2.55 6.48
C PHE A 142 9.96 -2.11 5.87
N SER A 143 10.97 -1.83 6.71
CA SER A 143 12.30 -1.43 6.26
C SER A 143 12.97 -2.49 5.39
N VAL A 144 12.86 -3.77 5.76
CA VAL A 144 13.39 -4.89 4.98
C VAL A 144 12.72 -4.95 3.61
N PHE A 145 11.39 -4.84 3.54
CA PHE A 145 10.68 -4.85 2.26
C PHE A 145 11.05 -3.65 1.37
N VAL A 146 11.20 -2.44 1.93
CA VAL A 146 11.63 -1.25 1.18
C VAL A 146 13.02 -1.43 0.58
N ILE A 147 13.98 -1.91 1.38
CA ILE A 147 15.36 -2.12 0.91
C ILE A 147 15.40 -3.20 -0.17
N LEU A 148 14.75 -4.35 0.07
CA LEU A 148 14.77 -5.48 -0.85
C LEU A 148 14.11 -5.12 -2.19
N SER A 149 12.91 -4.52 -2.14
CA SER A 149 12.21 -4.09 -3.35
C SER A 149 12.97 -2.97 -4.07
N SER A 150 13.54 -1.99 -3.36
CA SER A 150 14.35 -0.94 -4.01
C SER A 150 15.57 -1.52 -4.74
N LEU A 151 16.24 -2.51 -4.17
CA LEU A 151 17.35 -3.20 -4.84
C LEU A 151 16.87 -3.96 -6.07
N PHE A 152 15.71 -4.63 -5.99
CA PHE A 152 15.10 -5.34 -7.09
C PHE A 152 14.75 -4.38 -8.25
N PHE A 153 14.03 -3.30 -7.98
CA PHE A 153 13.67 -2.29 -8.99
C PHE A 153 14.88 -1.53 -9.56
N ARG A 154 15.95 -1.33 -8.78
CA ARG A 154 17.22 -0.78 -9.31
C ARG A 154 17.87 -1.70 -10.34
N ARG A 155 17.71 -3.03 -10.22
CA ARG A 155 18.28 -4.01 -11.16
C ARG A 155 17.50 -4.09 -12.48
N LEU A 156 16.20 -3.80 -12.46
CA LEU A 156 15.34 -3.77 -13.64
C LEU A 156 15.63 -2.60 -14.60
N GLY A 157 16.51 -1.66 -14.21
CA GLY A 157 16.88 -0.49 -15.00
C GLY A 157 16.11 0.75 -14.56
N LYS A 158 16.83 1.88 -14.46
CA LYS A 158 16.25 3.16 -14.04
C LYS A 158 15.69 3.89 -15.24
N THR A 159 14.39 3.82 -15.47
CA THR A 159 13.71 4.70 -16.42
C THR A 159 12.71 5.57 -15.66
N PRO A 160 12.87 6.90 -15.69
CA PRO A 160 11.87 7.83 -15.13
C PRO A 160 10.46 7.63 -15.68
N ALA A 161 10.35 7.15 -16.92
CA ALA A 161 9.09 6.73 -17.51
C ALA A 161 8.42 5.59 -16.72
N ALA A 162 9.15 4.52 -16.36
CA ALA A 162 8.60 3.43 -15.56
C ALA A 162 8.18 3.87 -14.15
N LEU A 163 8.88 4.85 -13.56
CA LEU A 163 8.43 5.47 -12.30
C LEU A 163 7.09 6.20 -12.51
N GLY A 164 6.98 7.02 -13.56
CA GLY A 164 5.76 7.76 -13.89
C GLY A 164 4.57 6.82 -14.14
N ASP A 165 4.77 5.76 -14.92
CA ASP A 165 3.74 4.77 -15.22
C ASP A 165 3.32 3.99 -13.98
N ALA A 166 4.28 3.60 -13.13
CA ALA A 166 3.98 2.98 -11.83
C ALA A 166 3.18 3.92 -10.91
N MET A 167 3.50 5.21 -10.89
CA MET A 167 2.75 6.20 -10.11
C MET A 167 1.31 6.36 -10.60
N ILE A 168 1.09 6.39 -11.92
CA ILE A 168 -0.25 6.45 -12.51
C ILE A 168 -1.03 5.18 -12.17
N PHE A 169 -0.44 4.01 -12.36
CA PHE A 169 -1.07 2.73 -12.07
C PHE A 169 -1.49 2.60 -10.60
N ILE A 170 -0.59 2.95 -9.67
CA ILE A 170 -0.87 2.92 -8.23
C ILE A 170 -1.94 3.96 -7.86
N GLY A 171 -1.90 5.15 -8.46
CA GLY A 171 -2.91 6.18 -8.26
C GLY A 171 -4.30 5.73 -8.72
N LEU A 172 -4.42 5.11 -9.90
CA LEU A 172 -5.67 4.55 -10.39
C LEU A 172 -6.18 3.41 -9.48
N PHE A 173 -5.29 2.53 -9.04
CA PHE A 173 -5.63 1.48 -8.07
C PHE A 173 -6.16 2.06 -6.75
N TYR A 174 -5.63 3.19 -6.29
CA TYR A 174 -6.10 3.86 -5.07
C TYR A 174 -7.47 4.51 -5.25
N ILE A 175 -7.76 5.10 -6.42
CA ILE A 175 -9.12 5.59 -6.74
C ILE A 175 -10.11 4.42 -6.72
N LEU A 176 -9.74 3.30 -7.35
CA LEU A 176 -10.58 2.11 -7.36
C LEU A 176 -10.84 1.60 -5.94
N GLY A 177 -9.81 1.55 -5.10
CA GLY A 177 -9.94 1.19 -3.68
C GLY A 177 -10.86 2.13 -2.89
N ALA A 178 -10.73 3.45 -3.10
CA ALA A 178 -11.56 4.46 -2.45
C ALA A 178 -13.04 4.37 -2.86
N LEU A 179 -13.33 3.94 -4.10
CA LEU A 179 -14.69 3.66 -4.59
C LEU A 179 -15.25 2.33 -4.05
N LEU A 180 -14.44 1.27 -4.05
CA LEU A 180 -14.87 -0.07 -3.62
C LEU A 180 -15.13 -0.15 -2.11
N MET A 181 -14.29 0.48 -1.29
CA MET A 181 -14.36 0.35 0.17
C MET A 181 -15.74 0.76 0.76
N PRO A 182 -16.30 1.95 0.47
CA PRO A 182 -17.62 2.31 0.98
C PRO A 182 -18.75 1.47 0.36
N ALA A 183 -18.64 1.07 -0.90
CA ALA A 183 -19.61 0.18 -1.55
C ALA A 183 -19.65 -1.19 -0.84
N TYR A 184 -18.49 -1.74 -0.50
CA TYR A 184 -18.36 -3.00 0.25
C TYR A 184 -18.86 -2.90 1.69
N MET A 185 -18.59 -1.77 2.38
CA MET A 185 -19.10 -1.59 3.74
C MET A 185 -20.62 -1.52 3.78
N LYS A 186 -21.26 -0.88 2.79
CA LYS A 186 -22.73 -0.86 2.68
C LYS A 186 -23.33 -2.23 2.43
N THR A 187 -22.70 -3.07 1.61
CA THR A 187 -23.20 -4.44 1.35
C THR A 187 -23.00 -5.38 2.54
N LYS A 188 -21.99 -5.16 3.38
CA LYS A 188 -21.79 -5.87 4.65
C LYS A 188 -22.84 -5.53 5.72
N GLN A 189 -23.37 -4.31 5.70
CA GLN A 189 -24.39 -3.85 6.67
C GLN A 189 -25.81 -4.32 6.31
N LEU A 190 -26.03 -4.72 5.06
CA LEU A 190 -27.20 -5.51 4.69
C LEU A 190 -26.91 -6.92 5.21
N GLU A 191 -27.58 -7.35 6.28
CA GLU A 191 -27.51 -8.71 6.80
C GLU A 191 -27.70 -9.72 5.65
N ILE A 192 -26.60 -10.21 5.11
CA ILE A 192 -26.61 -11.48 4.39
C ILE A 192 -26.81 -12.48 5.53
N THR A 193 -28.07 -12.88 5.73
CA THR A 193 -28.48 -14.06 6.48
C THR A 193 -27.37 -15.09 6.37
N SER A 194 -26.89 -15.60 7.51
CA SER A 194 -25.89 -16.66 7.61
C SER A 194 -26.38 -17.93 6.91
N GLY A 195 -26.33 -17.91 5.58
CA GLY A 195 -26.46 -19.03 4.67
C GLY A 195 -25.06 -19.46 4.29
N ASN A 196 -24.86 -20.76 4.19
CA ASN A 196 -23.62 -21.43 3.84
C ASN A 196 -22.80 -20.63 2.82
N PHE A 197 -21.49 -20.50 3.05
CA PHE A 197 -20.54 -19.93 2.09
C PHE A 197 -20.75 -20.62 0.73
N ASP A 198 -21.48 -19.96 -0.16
CA ASP A 198 -21.73 -20.50 -1.49
C ASP A 198 -20.46 -20.31 -2.31
N LEU A 199 -19.68 -21.39 -2.32
CA LEU A 199 -18.42 -21.47 -3.05
C LEU A 199 -18.66 -21.14 -4.52
N ALA A 200 -19.83 -21.48 -5.08
CA ALA A 200 -20.17 -21.15 -6.46
C ALA A 200 -20.37 -19.63 -6.65
N GLY A 201 -21.16 -18.97 -5.82
CA GLY A 201 -21.43 -17.53 -5.92
C GLY A 201 -20.20 -16.62 -5.74
N THR A 202 -19.15 -17.09 -5.05
CA THR A 202 -17.93 -16.29 -4.80
C THR A 202 -16.77 -16.64 -5.74
N VAL A 203 -16.63 -17.92 -6.09
CA VAL A 203 -15.53 -18.39 -6.96
C VAL A 203 -15.82 -18.10 -8.42
N VAL A 204 -17.08 -18.15 -8.87
CA VAL A 204 -17.45 -17.88 -10.27
C VAL A 204 -17.12 -16.43 -10.70
N PRO A 205 -17.45 -15.38 -9.94
CA PRO A 205 -17.05 -14.01 -10.29
C PRO A 205 -15.53 -13.82 -10.30
N LEU A 206 -14.81 -14.48 -9.37
CA LEU A 206 -13.35 -14.38 -9.28
C LEU A 206 -12.67 -15.05 -10.49
N ILE A 207 -13.16 -16.22 -10.91
CA ILE A 207 -12.70 -16.92 -12.11
C ILE A 207 -13.01 -16.10 -13.36
N ALA A 208 -14.21 -15.52 -13.45
CA ALA A 208 -14.58 -14.66 -14.57
C ALA A 208 -13.66 -13.43 -14.68
N LEU A 209 -13.34 -12.80 -13.56
CA LEU A 209 -12.40 -11.67 -13.52
C LEU A 209 -10.98 -12.09 -13.95
N LEU A 210 -10.49 -13.23 -13.44
CA LEU A 210 -9.20 -13.81 -13.85
C LEU A 210 -9.15 -14.13 -15.34
N PHE A 211 -10.25 -14.62 -15.90
CA PHE A 211 -10.35 -14.96 -17.32
C PHE A 211 -10.29 -13.71 -18.20
N ILE A 212 -10.97 -12.64 -17.82
CA ILE A 212 -10.91 -11.35 -18.53
C ILE A 212 -9.49 -10.77 -18.50
N ILE A 213 -8.82 -10.84 -17.35
CA ILE A 213 -7.42 -10.40 -17.20
C ILE A 213 -6.49 -11.24 -18.10
N ALA A 214 -6.69 -12.57 -18.14
CA ALA A 214 -5.90 -13.46 -18.98
C ALA A 214 -6.12 -13.22 -20.48
N ILE A 215 -7.35 -12.96 -20.91
CA ILE A 215 -7.66 -12.58 -22.30
C ILE A 215 -7.01 -11.25 -22.65
N GLY A 216 -7.12 -10.24 -21.78
CA GLY A 216 -6.48 -8.95 -21.99
C GLY A 216 -4.96 -9.09 -22.17
N PHE A 217 -4.32 -9.94 -21.36
CA PHE A 217 -2.90 -10.23 -21.49
C PHE A 217 -2.55 -11.01 -22.77
N ALA A 218 -3.41 -11.92 -23.22
CA ALA A 218 -3.22 -12.69 -24.45
C ALA A 218 -3.34 -11.79 -25.70
N ILE A 219 -4.31 -10.87 -25.71
CA ILE A 219 -4.53 -9.94 -26.83
C ILE A 219 -3.37 -8.93 -26.94
N ASP A 220 -2.93 -8.36 -25.83
CA ASP A 220 -1.76 -7.46 -25.78
C ASP A 220 -0.50 -8.13 -26.34
N ARG A 221 -0.31 -9.43 -26.04
CA ARG A 221 0.80 -10.22 -26.58
C ARG A 221 0.68 -10.51 -28.08
N THR A 222 -0.54 -10.49 -28.64
CA THR A 222 -0.76 -10.69 -30.08
C THR A 222 -0.67 -9.41 -30.90
N GLU A 223 -0.96 -8.25 -30.33
CA GLU A 223 -0.78 -6.93 -30.98
C GLU A 223 0.64 -6.37 -30.85
N GLY A 224 1.44 -6.88 -29.90
CA GLY A 224 2.86 -6.55 -29.76
C GLY A 224 3.82 -7.29 -30.71
N ARG A 225 3.36 -7.73 -31.89
CA ARG A 225 4.19 -8.27 -32.98
C ARG A 225 4.19 -7.36 -34.20
#